data_AF-A0A915B7I0-F1
#
_entry.id   AF-A0A915B7I0-F1
#
_cell.length_a   1.000
_cell.length_b   1.000
_cell.length_c   1.000
_cell.angle_alpha   90.00
_cell.angle_beta   90.00
_cell.angle_gamma   90.00
#
_symmetry.space_group_name_H-M   'P 1'
#
loop_
_entity.id
_entity.type
_entity.pdbx_description
1 polymer ?
#
loop_
_entity_poly.entity_id
_entity_poly.type
_entity_poly.pdbx_seq_one_letter_code
_entity_poly.pdbx_strand_id
1 'polypeptide(L)'
;RMHISDNGIISALLLSVVITIVQSNDHKYCDHYVLCAHQLEMKQRECIDLEERRNAQSQINLAVGSCEKNIHEARSAIHGLELRRTERNKDCVRKNIIKAESVMDPTLEGTCNKLAEKFLFASRVMKEERMRTSPRKKKDIKRKKIQECRWNVKIWHKQCRRLAKCCSLFPDCSLQTNDVQTQISKQRWRLENAKAICSQKST
;
A
#
# COMPACT_ATOMS: atom_id res chain seq x y z
N ARG A 1 12.48 63.55 60.88
CA ARG A 1 11.29 62.81 60.40
C ARG A 1 11.59 62.44 58.94
N MET A 2 12.22 61.30 58.65
CA MET A 2 11.61 59.96 58.49
C MET A 2 10.36 60.01 57.60
N HIS A 3 10.47 59.56 56.34
CA HIS A 3 9.95 58.25 55.93
C HIS A 3 10.54 57.80 54.58
N ILE A 4 10.95 56.53 54.54
CA ILE A 4 11.31 55.71 53.38
C ILE A 4 10.01 55.15 52.77
N SER A 5 9.94 55.04 51.45
CA SER A 5 9.24 53.98 50.68
C SER A 5 9.70 54.12 49.22
N ASP A 6 10.58 53.28 48.69
CA ASP A 6 10.43 51.86 48.32
C ASP A 6 9.31 51.57 47.31
N ASN A 7 9.78 51.09 46.16
CA ASN A 7 9.22 50.04 45.30
C ASN A 7 8.01 50.35 44.40
N GLY A 8 8.27 50.27 43.09
CA GLY A 8 7.23 50.17 42.07
C GLY A 8 7.75 49.93 40.65
N ILE A 9 8.83 49.16 40.47
CA ILE A 9 9.21 48.65 39.14
C ILE A 9 8.15 47.63 38.74
N ILE A 10 7.10 48.05 38.04
CA ILE A 10 6.20 47.13 37.34
C ILE A 10 6.93 46.69 36.07
N SER A 11 7.88 45.77 36.24
CA SER A 11 8.41 44.97 35.13
C SER A 11 7.30 43.99 34.75
N ALA A 12 6.52 44.37 33.74
CA ALA A 12 5.55 43.49 33.11
C ALA A 12 6.33 42.37 32.38
N LEU A 13 6.66 41.33 33.14
CA LEU A 13 7.08 40.03 32.62
C LEU A 13 5.89 39.46 31.83
N LEU A 14 5.84 39.83 30.54
CA LEU A 14 5.12 39.08 29.53
C LEU A 14 5.76 37.70 29.43
N LEU A 15 5.28 36.78 30.28
CA LEU A 15 5.45 35.35 30.12
C LEU A 15 4.69 34.94 28.86
N SER A 16 5.29 35.17 27.69
CA SER A 16 4.95 34.48 26.46
C SER A 16 5.36 33.02 26.65
N VAL A 17 4.48 32.23 27.26
CA VAL A 17 4.56 30.78 27.21
C VAL A 17 4.35 30.39 25.75
N VAL A 18 5.44 30.32 24.99
CA VAL A 18 5.46 29.64 23.70
C VAL A 18 5.29 28.16 24.04
N ILE A 19 4.04 27.72 24.08
CA ILE A 19 3.72 26.30 24.03
C ILE A 19 4.12 25.85 22.62
N THR A 20 5.39 25.44 22.46
CA THR A 20 5.76 24.57 21.37
C THR A 20 4.98 23.28 21.57
N ILE A 21 3.83 23.17 20.89
CA ILE A 21 3.20 21.88 20.67
C ILE A 21 4.22 21.08 19.85
N VAL A 22 5.08 20.34 20.54
CA VAL A 22 5.78 19.21 19.94
C VAL A 22 4.67 18.24 19.60
N GLN A 23 4.09 18.36 18.40
CA GLN A 23 3.32 17.28 17.82
C GLN A 23 4.32 16.14 17.68
N SER A 24 4.32 15.25 18.67
CA SER A 24 5.01 13.99 18.56
C SER A 24 4.42 13.33 17.32
N ASN A 25 5.25 13.20 16.27
CA ASN A 25 4.88 12.63 14.98
C ASN A 25 4.75 11.09 15.13
N ASP A 26 4.03 10.65 16.15
CA ASP A 26 3.97 9.26 16.62
C ASP A 26 3.34 8.34 15.57
N HIS A 27 2.58 8.90 14.63
CA HIS A 27 1.96 8.19 13.52
C HIS A 27 2.71 8.30 12.18
N LYS A 28 3.89 8.96 12.09
CA LYS A 28 4.59 9.21 10.81
C LYS A 28 4.77 7.97 9.94
N TYR A 29 5.08 6.82 10.55
CA TYR A 29 5.28 5.57 9.82
C TYR A 29 3.97 4.93 9.35
N CYS A 30 2.90 5.04 10.15
CA CYS A 30 1.59 4.59 9.74
C CYS A 30 1.02 5.46 8.61
N ASP A 31 1.30 6.76 8.58
CA ASP A 31 0.96 7.62 7.46
C ASP A 31 1.67 7.22 6.18
N HIS A 32 2.98 6.95 6.25
CA HIS A 32 3.75 6.44 5.11
C HIS A 32 3.19 5.09 4.62
N TYR A 33 2.80 4.20 5.53
CA TYR A 33 2.13 2.96 5.16
C TYR A 33 0.79 3.23 4.44
N VAL A 34 -0.07 4.11 4.97
CA VAL A 34 -1.36 4.46 4.36
C VAL A 34 -1.18 5.05 2.97
N LEU A 35 -0.21 5.95 2.79
CA LEU A 35 0.15 6.52 1.50
C LEU A 35 0.60 5.43 0.51
N CYS A 36 1.46 4.51 0.97
CA CYS A 36 1.90 3.38 0.15
C CYS A 36 0.73 2.47 -0.25
N ALA A 37 -0.09 2.09 0.73
CA ALA A 37 -1.23 1.20 0.52
C ALA A 37 -2.26 1.82 -0.43
N HIS A 38 -2.46 3.14 -0.38
CA HIS A 38 -3.30 3.86 -1.33
C HIS A 38 -2.74 3.80 -2.78
N GLN A 39 -1.43 3.99 -2.97
CA GLN A 39 -0.81 3.85 -4.29
C GLN A 39 -0.89 2.41 -4.81
N LEU A 40 -0.65 1.43 -3.93
CA LEU A 40 -0.80 0.02 -4.25
C LEU A 40 -2.24 -0.31 -4.68
N GLU A 41 -3.24 0.17 -3.95
CA GLU A 41 -4.65 0.00 -4.29
C GLU A 41 -4.95 0.54 -5.70
N MET A 42 -4.52 1.78 -6.01
CA MET A 42 -4.70 2.35 -7.34
C MET A 42 -4.04 1.51 -8.43
N LYS A 43 -2.85 0.98 -8.18
CA LYS A 43 -2.14 0.11 -9.13
C LYS A 43 -2.81 -1.25 -9.30
N GLN A 44 -3.36 -1.82 -8.24
CA GLN A 44 -4.15 -3.05 -8.32
C GLN A 44 -5.41 -2.84 -9.16
N ARG A 45 -6.17 -1.76 -8.93
CA ARG A 45 -7.34 -1.39 -9.74
C ARG A 45 -6.98 -1.20 -11.21
N GLU A 46 -5.92 -0.43 -11.49
CA GLU A 46 -5.42 -0.21 -12.86
C GLU A 46 -5.11 -1.55 -13.57
N CYS A 47 -4.47 -2.50 -12.88
CA CYS A 47 -4.19 -3.81 -13.48
C CYS A 47 -5.44 -4.64 -13.72
N ILE A 48 -6.40 -4.64 -12.79
CA ILE A 48 -7.68 -5.36 -12.94
C ILE A 48 -8.44 -4.81 -14.15
N ASP A 49 -8.59 -3.49 -14.25
CA ASP A 49 -9.25 -2.84 -15.39
C ASP A 49 -8.57 -3.18 -16.73
N LEU A 50 -7.25 -3.19 -16.77
CA LEU A 50 -6.49 -3.56 -17.98
C LEU A 50 -6.71 -5.02 -18.37
N GLU A 51 -6.80 -5.92 -17.39
CA GLU A 51 -7.07 -7.34 -17.60
C GLU A 51 -8.51 -7.55 -18.11
N GLU A 52 -9.50 -6.93 -17.47
CA GLU A 52 -10.91 -7.00 -17.87
C GLU A 52 -11.13 -6.47 -19.28
N ARG A 53 -10.57 -5.29 -19.61
CA ARG A 53 -10.64 -4.71 -20.96
C ARG A 53 -10.00 -5.62 -22.01
N ARG A 54 -8.85 -6.23 -21.67
CA ARG A 54 -8.22 -7.20 -22.57
C ARG A 54 -9.16 -8.37 -22.81
N ASN A 55 -9.72 -8.96 -21.75
CA ASN A 55 -10.57 -10.13 -21.84
C ASN A 55 -11.81 -9.87 -22.70
N ALA A 56 -12.52 -8.77 -22.42
CA ALA A 56 -13.69 -8.35 -23.18
C ALA A 56 -13.38 -8.16 -24.67
N GLN A 57 -12.24 -7.52 -24.98
CA GLN A 57 -11.86 -7.23 -26.36
C GLN A 57 -11.31 -8.45 -27.12
N SER A 58 -10.73 -9.40 -26.40
CA SER A 58 -10.14 -10.59 -27.01
C SER A 58 -11.15 -11.68 -27.38
N GLN A 59 -12.46 -11.49 -27.07
CA GLN A 59 -13.49 -12.53 -27.18
C GLN A 59 -12.90 -13.89 -26.81
N ILE A 60 -12.24 -13.93 -25.65
CA ILE A 60 -11.66 -15.16 -25.11
C ILE A 60 -12.88 -16.02 -24.75
N ASN A 61 -13.44 -16.70 -25.76
CA ASN A 61 -14.43 -17.75 -25.66
C ASN A 61 -13.68 -18.96 -25.10
N LEU A 62 -13.23 -18.83 -23.86
CA LEU A 62 -12.70 -19.94 -23.12
C LEU A 62 -13.86 -20.90 -22.94
N ALA A 63 -13.75 -22.06 -23.59
CA ALA A 63 -14.71 -23.12 -23.44
C ALA A 63 -14.98 -23.33 -21.95
N VAL A 64 -16.25 -23.52 -21.58
CA VAL A 64 -16.62 -23.76 -20.19
C VAL A 64 -15.84 -25.00 -19.70
N GLY A 65 -15.13 -24.86 -18.58
CA GLY A 65 -14.26 -25.91 -18.07
C GLY A 65 -12.88 -26.02 -18.74
N SER A 66 -12.51 -25.12 -19.66
CA SER A 66 -11.16 -25.13 -20.24
C SER A 66 -10.11 -24.81 -19.18
N CYS A 67 -8.94 -25.39 -19.38
CA CYS A 67 -7.76 -25.15 -18.59
C CYS A 67 -7.48 -23.65 -18.38
N GLU A 68 -7.41 -22.90 -19.48
CA GLU A 68 -7.03 -21.49 -19.44
C GLU A 68 -8.09 -20.65 -18.73
N LYS A 69 -9.35 -21.07 -18.75
CA LYS A 69 -10.43 -20.46 -17.95
C LYS A 69 -10.19 -20.59 -16.47
N ASN A 70 -9.92 -21.80 -16.00
CA ASN A 70 -9.70 -22.05 -14.57
C ASN A 70 -8.45 -21.30 -14.06
N ILE A 71 -7.38 -21.26 -14.85
CA ILE A 71 -6.17 -20.47 -14.54
C ILE A 71 -6.50 -18.98 -14.49
N HIS A 72 -7.29 -18.49 -15.45
CA HIS A 72 -7.67 -17.08 -15.54
C HIS A 72 -8.56 -16.65 -14.36
N GLU A 73 -9.61 -17.41 -14.06
CA GLU A 73 -10.54 -17.16 -12.96
C GLU A 73 -9.82 -17.20 -11.60
N ALA A 74 -8.97 -18.19 -11.35
CA ALA A 74 -8.20 -18.26 -10.12
C ALA A 74 -7.25 -17.04 -9.97
N ARG A 75 -6.59 -16.60 -11.05
CA ARG A 75 -5.75 -15.39 -11.03
C ARG A 75 -6.57 -14.13 -10.77
N SER A 76 -7.68 -13.94 -11.47
CA SER A 76 -8.57 -12.79 -11.29
C SER A 76 -9.10 -12.73 -9.86
N ALA A 77 -9.51 -13.88 -9.29
CA ALA A 77 -9.91 -13.98 -7.89
C ALA A 77 -8.79 -13.60 -6.92
N ILE A 78 -7.54 -14.04 -7.16
CA ILE A 78 -6.37 -13.61 -6.36
C ILE A 78 -6.21 -12.10 -6.41
N HIS A 79 -6.24 -11.48 -7.60
CA HIS A 79 -6.06 -10.04 -7.74
C HIS A 79 -7.15 -9.25 -7.01
N GLY A 80 -8.42 -9.66 -7.14
CA GLY A 80 -9.54 -9.03 -6.42
C GLY A 80 -9.44 -9.17 -4.90
N LEU A 81 -9.02 -10.35 -4.40
CA LEU A 81 -8.80 -10.57 -2.97
C LEU A 81 -7.60 -9.79 -2.43
N GLU A 82 -6.51 -9.68 -3.20
CA GLU A 82 -5.33 -8.88 -2.84
C GLU A 82 -5.68 -7.38 -2.78
N LEU A 83 -6.52 -6.87 -3.70
CA LEU A 83 -7.07 -5.52 -3.64
C LEU A 83 -7.89 -5.32 -2.36
N ARG A 84 -8.87 -6.21 -2.11
CA ARG A 84 -9.72 -6.15 -0.90
C ARG A 84 -8.90 -6.16 0.39
N ARG A 85 -7.82 -6.95 0.42
CA ARG A 85 -6.90 -7.00 1.57
C ARG A 85 -6.16 -5.68 1.76
N THR A 86 -5.67 -5.07 0.67
CA THR A 86 -5.03 -3.74 0.72
C THR A 86 -5.99 -2.68 1.25
N GLU A 87 -7.22 -2.63 0.71
CA GLU A 87 -8.26 -1.68 1.13
C GLU A 87 -8.55 -1.79 2.63
N ARG A 88 -8.85 -3.01 3.11
CA ARG A 88 -9.18 -3.26 4.52
C ARG A 88 -8.04 -2.88 5.46
N ASN A 89 -6.79 -3.26 5.15
CA ASN A 89 -5.66 -2.91 6.00
C ASN A 89 -5.42 -1.40 6.03
N LYS A 90 -5.48 -0.73 4.88
CA LYS A 90 -5.34 0.72 4.76
C LYS A 90 -6.42 1.44 5.56
N ASP A 91 -7.67 1.03 5.40
CA ASP A 91 -8.81 1.65 6.09
C ASP A 91 -8.75 1.41 7.60
N CYS A 92 -8.34 0.21 8.04
CA CYS A 92 -8.13 -0.08 9.45
C CYS A 92 -7.05 0.83 10.07
N VAL A 93 -5.88 0.96 9.43
CA VAL A 93 -4.81 1.83 9.94
C VAL A 93 -5.27 3.28 9.95
N ARG A 94 -5.90 3.77 8.87
CA ARG A 94 -6.40 5.15 8.80
C ARG A 94 -7.44 5.44 9.89
N LYS A 95 -8.37 4.52 10.17
CA LYS A 95 -9.38 4.69 11.22
C LYS A 95 -8.80 4.74 12.62
N ASN A 96 -7.67 4.08 12.86
CA ASN A 96 -7.04 3.99 14.17
C ASN A 96 -5.80 4.86 14.30
N ILE A 97 -5.51 5.75 13.34
CA ILE A 97 -4.23 6.47 13.24
C ILE A 97 -3.87 7.26 14.51
N ILE A 98 -4.88 7.78 15.22
CA ILE A 98 -4.73 8.54 16.47
C ILE A 98 -4.21 7.65 17.62
N LYS A 99 -4.42 6.33 17.53
CA LYS A 99 -3.93 5.34 18.50
C LYS A 99 -2.55 4.79 18.15
N ALA A 100 -1.89 5.32 17.11
CA ALA A 100 -0.57 4.84 16.74
C ALA A 100 0.44 5.23 17.82
N GLU A 101 1.09 4.22 18.38
CA GLU A 101 2.18 4.41 19.33
C GLU A 101 3.50 4.65 18.60
N SER A 102 4.37 5.44 19.21
CA SER A 102 5.75 5.64 18.76
C SER A 102 6.53 4.33 18.81
N VAL A 103 7.47 4.17 17.86
CA VAL A 103 8.34 2.99 17.78
C VAL A 103 9.36 3.07 18.93
N MET A 104 9.15 2.25 19.96
CA MET A 104 9.90 2.30 21.24
C MET A 104 11.39 1.90 21.15
N ASP A 105 11.86 1.29 20.06
CA ASP A 105 13.26 0.86 19.89
C ASP A 105 14.05 1.80 18.95
N PRO A 106 15.11 2.48 19.43
CA PRO A 106 15.96 3.36 18.61
C PRO A 106 16.54 2.68 17.36
N THR A 107 16.84 1.38 17.44
CA THR A 107 17.40 0.62 16.30
C THR A 107 16.36 0.40 15.21
N LEU A 108 15.14 0.05 15.61
CA LEU A 108 13.99 -0.07 14.72
C LEU A 108 13.61 1.28 14.12
N GLU A 109 13.64 2.35 14.91
CA GLU A 109 13.35 3.71 14.43
C GLU A 109 14.32 4.13 13.31
N GLY A 110 15.63 3.92 13.49
CA GLY A 110 16.63 4.21 12.46
C GLY A 110 16.39 3.43 11.16
N THR A 111 15.94 2.18 11.24
CA THR A 111 15.57 1.37 10.07
C THR A 111 14.31 1.91 9.40
N CYS A 112 13.31 2.29 10.20
CA CYS A 112 12.04 2.81 9.72
C CYS A 112 12.17 4.19 9.05
N ASN A 113 13.05 5.06 9.57
CA ASN A 113 13.42 6.32 8.92
C ASN A 113 14.02 6.09 7.53
N LYS A 114 15.01 5.20 7.41
CA LYS A 114 15.62 4.86 6.11
C LYS A 114 14.62 4.29 5.11
N LEU A 115 13.64 3.51 5.58
CA LEU A 115 12.58 2.96 4.73
C LEU A 115 11.60 4.05 4.27
N ALA A 116 11.21 4.95 5.18
CA ALA A 116 10.34 6.07 4.90
C ALA A 116 10.94 7.04 3.88
N GLU A 117 12.21 7.43 4.04
CA GLU A 117 12.91 8.33 3.11
C GLU A 117 13.00 7.74 1.70
N LYS A 118 13.40 6.47 1.59
CA LYS A 118 13.47 5.76 0.30
C LYS A 118 12.11 5.69 -0.37
N PHE A 119 11.05 5.50 0.41
CA PHE A 119 9.68 5.50 -0.09
C PHE A 119 9.27 6.86 -0.64
N LEU A 120 9.47 7.93 0.14
CA LEU A 120 9.11 9.29 -0.28
C LEU A 120 9.85 9.68 -1.57
N PHE A 121 11.14 9.36 -1.68
CA PHE A 121 11.92 9.59 -2.89
C PHE A 121 11.35 8.81 -4.10
N ALA A 122 11.15 7.50 -3.96
CA ALA A 122 10.61 6.67 -5.05
C ALA A 122 9.20 7.09 -5.48
N SER A 123 8.36 7.53 -4.53
CA SER A 123 7.00 7.99 -4.81
C SER A 123 6.96 9.26 -5.66
N ARG A 124 7.97 10.14 -5.52
CA ARG A 124 8.09 11.37 -6.32
C ARG A 124 8.52 11.05 -7.76
N VAL A 125 9.55 10.22 -7.92
CA VAL A 125 10.07 9.81 -9.24
C VAL A 125 9.00 9.09 -10.06
N MET A 126 8.24 8.18 -9.45
CA MET A 126 7.17 7.43 -10.12
C MET A 126 5.95 8.29 -10.52
N LYS A 127 5.82 9.52 -9.98
CA LYS A 127 4.75 10.45 -10.34
C LYS A 127 5.09 11.22 -11.62
N GLU A 128 6.37 11.47 -11.90
CA GLU A 128 6.85 12.23 -13.06
C GLU A 128 6.85 11.41 -14.37
N GLU A 129 7.05 10.09 -14.31
CA GLU A 129 7.06 9.22 -15.51
C GLU A 129 5.69 9.04 -16.19
N ARG A 130 4.59 9.57 -15.64
CA ARG A 130 3.22 9.36 -16.17
C ARG A 130 2.88 10.07 -17.49
N MET A 131 3.80 10.81 -18.13
CA MET A 131 3.44 11.71 -19.24
C MET A 131 3.78 11.26 -20.68
N ARG A 132 4.33 10.08 -20.94
CA ARG A 132 4.67 9.71 -22.34
C ARG A 132 4.36 8.27 -22.69
N THR A 133 3.28 8.05 -23.46
CA THR A 133 3.20 6.86 -24.33
C THR A 133 2.63 7.21 -25.70
N SER A 134 3.43 7.01 -26.75
CA SER A 134 3.04 7.14 -28.15
C SER A 134 2.29 5.90 -28.66
N PRO A 135 1.52 6.00 -29.76
CA PRO A 135 0.66 4.91 -30.21
C PRO A 135 1.28 4.10 -31.35
N ARG A 136 1.83 2.88 -31.11
CA ARG A 136 2.16 1.94 -32.21
C ARG A 136 2.06 0.45 -31.86
N LYS A 137 1.20 -0.29 -32.58
CA LYS A 137 0.95 -1.76 -32.58
C LYS A 137 0.20 -2.33 -31.35
N LYS A 138 -1.13 -2.50 -31.52
CA LYS A 138 -2.13 -2.66 -30.44
C LYS A 138 -2.16 -4.00 -29.68
N LYS A 139 -1.55 -5.10 -30.15
CA LYS A 139 -1.71 -6.43 -29.52
C LYS A 139 -0.54 -6.82 -28.60
N ASP A 140 0.70 -6.72 -29.07
CA ASP A 140 1.89 -7.03 -28.25
C ASP A 140 2.16 -5.99 -27.16
N ILE A 141 1.82 -4.73 -27.42
CA ILE A 141 1.85 -3.67 -26.41
C ILE A 141 0.94 -4.00 -25.23
N LYS A 142 -0.26 -4.55 -25.46
CA LYS A 142 -1.21 -4.82 -24.37
C LYS A 142 -0.72 -5.92 -23.44
N ARG A 143 -0.12 -6.99 -23.98
CA ARG A 143 0.46 -8.06 -23.16
C ARG A 143 1.63 -7.54 -22.32
N LYS A 144 2.50 -6.72 -22.92
CA LYS A 144 3.60 -6.04 -22.20
C LYS A 144 3.08 -5.12 -21.10
N LYS A 145 2.05 -4.30 -21.38
CA LYS A 145 1.42 -3.40 -20.40
C LYS A 145 0.83 -4.14 -19.20
N ILE A 146 0.16 -5.27 -19.40
CA ILE A 146 -0.36 -6.08 -18.27
C ILE A 146 0.79 -6.67 -17.45
N GLN A 147 1.84 -7.17 -18.12
CA GLN A 147 3.00 -7.72 -17.42
C GLN A 147 3.74 -6.66 -16.60
N GLU A 148 3.92 -5.48 -17.18
CA GLU A 148 4.47 -4.30 -16.52
C GLU A 148 3.61 -3.86 -15.33
N CYS A 149 2.29 -3.83 -15.51
CA CYS A 149 1.36 -3.51 -14.42
C CYS A 149 1.51 -4.49 -13.24
N ARG A 150 1.52 -5.80 -13.52
CA ARG A 150 1.73 -6.84 -12.50
C ARG A 150 3.08 -6.70 -11.79
N TRP A 151 4.13 -6.37 -12.54
CA TRP A 151 5.46 -6.14 -11.98
C TRP A 151 5.46 -4.93 -11.04
N ASN A 152 4.82 -3.83 -11.44
CA ASN A 152 4.65 -2.64 -10.62
C ASN A 152 3.87 -2.95 -9.33
N VAL A 153 2.74 -3.65 -9.41
CA VAL A 153 1.97 -4.08 -8.22
C VAL A 153 2.82 -4.92 -7.27
N LYS A 154 3.64 -5.84 -7.80
CA LYS A 154 4.57 -6.66 -6.98
C LYS A 154 5.59 -5.80 -6.24
N ILE A 155 6.12 -4.75 -6.87
CA ILE A 155 7.05 -3.81 -6.24
C ILE A 155 6.35 -3.03 -5.13
N TRP A 156 5.18 -2.47 -5.42
CA TRP A 156 4.39 -1.74 -4.44
C TRP A 156 4.03 -2.62 -3.23
N HIS A 157 3.63 -3.87 -3.44
CA HIS A 157 3.43 -4.83 -2.35
C HIS A 157 4.67 -5.01 -1.48
N LYS A 158 5.85 -5.15 -2.10
CA LYS A 158 7.11 -5.31 -1.37
C LYS A 158 7.46 -4.06 -0.56
N GLN A 159 7.24 -2.87 -1.14
CA GLN A 159 7.48 -1.60 -0.45
C GLN A 159 6.51 -1.41 0.71
N CYS A 160 5.21 -1.56 0.49
CA CYS A 160 4.22 -1.37 1.55
C CYS A 160 4.38 -2.41 2.66
N ARG A 161 4.77 -3.65 2.35
CA ARG A 161 5.09 -4.66 3.37
C ARG A 161 6.28 -4.24 4.25
N ARG A 162 7.27 -3.53 3.71
CA ARG A 162 8.40 -3.03 4.50
C ARG A 162 7.95 -1.91 5.43
N LEU A 163 7.17 -0.95 4.94
CA LEU A 163 6.62 0.14 5.75
C LEU A 163 5.62 -0.35 6.79
N ALA A 164 4.86 -1.40 6.47
CA ALA A 164 3.91 -2.03 7.39
C ALA A 164 4.58 -2.51 8.68
N LYS A 165 5.85 -2.94 8.63
CA LYS A 165 6.61 -3.33 9.82
C LYS A 165 6.93 -2.16 10.76
N CYS A 166 6.86 -0.94 10.25
CA CYS A 166 7.11 0.30 11.00
C CYS A 166 5.83 0.94 11.52
N CYS A 167 4.67 0.46 11.10
CA CYS A 167 3.39 0.96 11.58
C CYS A 167 2.92 0.09 12.74
N SER A 168 2.86 0.66 13.94
CA SER A 168 2.43 -0.01 15.18
C SER A 168 1.01 -0.60 15.08
N LEU A 169 0.14 -0.01 14.27
CA LEU A 169 -1.24 -0.47 14.06
C LEU A 169 -1.37 -1.64 13.06
N PHE A 170 -0.34 -1.89 12.25
CA PHE A 170 -0.47 -2.86 11.15
C PHE A 170 -0.67 -4.32 11.61
N PRO A 171 -0.02 -4.83 12.68
CA PRO A 171 -0.26 -6.20 13.15
C PRO A 171 -1.75 -6.47 13.42
N ASP A 172 -2.41 -5.60 14.20
CA ASP A 172 -3.83 -5.74 14.53
C ASP A 172 -4.72 -5.62 13.28
N CYS A 173 -4.42 -4.66 12.42
CA CYS A 173 -5.15 -4.51 11.16
C CYS A 173 -4.96 -5.72 10.22
N SER A 174 -3.77 -6.31 10.20
CA SER A 174 -3.51 -7.51 9.40
C SER A 174 -4.30 -8.72 9.94
N LEU A 175 -4.49 -8.84 11.24
CA LEU A 175 -5.30 -9.92 11.84
C LEU A 175 -6.76 -9.85 11.37
N GLN A 176 -7.32 -8.64 11.24
CA GLN A 176 -8.68 -8.42 10.71
C GLN A 176 -8.86 -8.85 9.24
N THR A 177 -7.76 -9.12 8.52
CA THR A 177 -7.80 -9.58 7.11
C THR A 177 -7.35 -11.04 6.94
N ASN A 178 -7.26 -11.81 8.02
CA ASN A 178 -6.88 -13.23 7.97
C ASN A 178 -7.86 -14.10 7.18
N ASP A 179 -9.16 -13.74 7.18
CA ASP A 179 -10.18 -14.38 6.35
C ASP A 179 -9.86 -14.22 4.85
N VAL A 180 -9.51 -13.00 4.44
CA VAL A 180 -9.13 -12.69 3.05
C VAL A 180 -7.80 -13.36 2.71
N GLN A 181 -6.83 -13.38 3.63
CA GLN A 181 -5.56 -14.06 3.42
C GLN A 181 -5.74 -15.57 3.22
N THR A 182 -6.64 -16.21 3.97
CA THR A 182 -6.99 -17.61 3.80
C THR A 182 -7.63 -17.85 2.42
N GLN A 183 -8.52 -16.97 1.99
CA GLN A 183 -9.11 -17.04 0.64
C GLN A 183 -8.04 -16.90 -0.45
N ILE A 184 -7.08 -15.97 -0.31
CA ILE A 184 -5.96 -15.82 -1.24
C ILE A 184 -5.15 -17.12 -1.32
N SER A 185 -4.80 -17.71 -0.17
CA SER A 185 -4.05 -18.97 -0.12
C SER A 185 -4.80 -20.10 -0.84
N LYS A 186 -6.13 -20.21 -0.63
CA LYS A 186 -6.99 -21.18 -1.33
C LYS A 186 -6.98 -20.96 -2.85
N GLN A 187 -7.09 -19.72 -3.32
CA GLN A 187 -7.04 -19.43 -4.76
C GLN A 187 -5.66 -19.66 -5.37
N ARG A 188 -4.57 -19.41 -4.62
CA ARG A 188 -3.20 -19.74 -5.07
C ARG A 188 -3.04 -21.25 -5.24
N TRP A 189 -3.52 -22.04 -4.29
CA TRP A 189 -3.52 -23.50 -4.42
C TRP A 189 -4.33 -23.96 -5.64
N ARG A 190 -5.53 -23.41 -5.86
CA ARG A 190 -6.34 -23.68 -7.06
C ARG A 190 -5.61 -23.33 -8.35
N LEU A 191 -4.92 -22.18 -8.38
CA LEU A 191 -4.15 -21.74 -9.53
C LEU A 191 -3.00 -22.70 -9.85
N GLU A 192 -2.23 -23.12 -8.84
CA GLU A 192 -1.13 -24.07 -9.06
C GLU A 192 -1.64 -25.44 -9.52
N ASN A 193 -2.73 -25.94 -8.93
CA ASN A 193 -3.35 -27.19 -9.39
C ASN A 193 -3.88 -27.08 -10.81
N ALA A 194 -4.55 -25.97 -11.15
CA ALA A 194 -5.03 -25.75 -12.51
C ALA A 194 -3.86 -25.81 -13.49
N LYS A 195 -2.76 -25.09 -13.23
CA LYS A 195 -1.55 -25.14 -14.08
C LYS A 195 -1.00 -26.56 -14.23
N ALA A 196 -0.90 -27.33 -13.13
CA ALA A 196 -0.36 -28.69 -13.16
C ALA A 196 -1.21 -29.63 -14.03
N ILE A 197 -2.53 -29.64 -13.82
CA ILE A 197 -3.47 -30.47 -14.58
C ILE A 197 -3.45 -30.09 -16.07
N CYS A 198 -3.38 -28.79 -16.35
CA CYS A 198 -3.29 -28.27 -17.70
C CYS A 198 -2.04 -28.72 -18.45
N SER A 199 -0.88 -28.67 -17.80
CA SER A 199 0.40 -29.10 -18.40
C SER A 199 0.44 -30.60 -18.66
N GLN A 200 -0.28 -31.41 -17.90
CA GLN A 200 -0.40 -32.85 -18.13
C GLN A 200 -1.29 -33.19 -19.32
N LYS A 201 -2.34 -32.40 -19.61
CA LYS A 201 -3.23 -32.62 -20.76
C LYS A 201 -2.66 -32.19 -22.11
N SER A 202 -1.51 -31.50 -22.14
CA SER A 202 -0.82 -31.07 -23.36
C SER A 202 0.30 -32.02 -23.82
N THR A 203 0.46 -33.16 -23.16
CA THR A 203 1.42 -34.23 -23.49
C THR A 203 0.64 -35.46 -23.93
#